data_AF-A0A972J997-F1
#
_entry.id   AF-A0A972J997-F1
#
_cell.length_a   1.000
_cell.length_b   1.000
_cell.length_c   1.000
_cell.angle_alpha   90.00
_cell.angle_beta   90.00
_cell.angle_gamma   90.00
#
_symmetry.space_group_name_H-M   'P 1'
#
loop_
_entity.id
_entity.type
_entity.pdbx_description
1 polymer ?
#
loop_
_entity_poly.entity_id
_entity_poly.type
_entity_poly.pdbx_seq_one_letter_code
_entity_poly.pdbx_strand_id
1 'polypeptide(L)'
;MMLSILRGKSVGIFGVTILALGAGQAVAAGGVEAARGVMMASIIYEKCTGDIGQPNELELQATALRMQGFSFADIQTGFSQGVQVAESRYPGRARPPQAACAEATALYRGFMKSIKEMGLPVR
;
A
#
# COMPACT_ATOMS: atom_id res chain seq x y z
N MET A 1 54.94 38.05 15.69
CA MET A 1 54.32 39.37 15.49
C MET A 1 53.14 39.23 14.53
N MET A 2 52.05 39.92 14.86
CA MET A 2 50.82 40.18 14.08
C MET A 2 49.75 39.09 13.90
N LEU A 3 48.65 39.35 14.63
CA LEU A 3 47.27 38.87 14.50
C LEU A 3 46.64 39.27 13.16
N SER A 4 45.66 38.47 12.70
CA SER A 4 44.34 38.97 12.30
C SER A 4 43.27 37.88 12.43
N ILE A 5 42.19 38.25 13.12
CA ILE A 5 41.00 37.46 13.48
C ILE A 5 39.85 37.93 12.59
N LEU A 6 39.01 37.04 12.07
CA LEU A 6 37.59 37.27 11.74
C LEU A 6 36.89 35.89 11.75
N ARG A 7 36.21 35.50 12.83
CA ARG A 7 34.76 35.66 13.09
C ARG A 7 33.83 34.91 12.11
N GLY A 8 33.08 33.93 12.62
CA GLY A 8 31.91 33.32 11.97
C GLY A 8 31.61 31.92 12.52
N LYS A 9 31.15 31.79 13.77
CA LYS A 9 29.73 31.55 14.17
C LYS A 9 29.23 30.13 13.82
N SER A 10 29.15 29.30 14.86
CA SER A 10 28.49 28.00 14.92
C SER A 10 27.02 28.07 14.49
N VAL A 11 26.55 27.13 13.65
CA VAL A 11 25.25 26.43 13.80
C VAL A 11 25.36 25.11 13.03
N GLY A 12 25.26 23.98 13.73
CA GLY A 12 25.00 22.70 13.07
C GLY A 12 23.52 22.56 12.76
N ILE A 13 23.18 22.32 11.50
CA ILE A 13 21.95 21.67 10.97
C ILE A 13 22.48 21.14 9.61
N PHE A 14 22.50 19.86 9.29
CA PHE A 14 21.35 19.05 8.93
C PHE A 14 21.70 17.57 9.15
N GLY A 15 20.96 16.93 10.06
CA GLY A 15 20.72 15.51 9.94
C GLY A 15 20.08 15.27 8.58
N VAL A 16 20.73 14.47 7.74
CA VAL A 16 20.06 13.90 6.57
C VAL A 16 19.20 12.75 7.10
N THR A 17 17.98 13.15 7.45
CA THR A 17 16.81 12.31 7.59
C THR A 17 16.68 11.43 6.34
N ILE A 18 17.19 10.19 6.38
CA ILE A 18 16.83 9.16 5.40
C ILE A 18 15.49 8.59 5.87
N LEU A 19 14.42 9.36 5.69
CA LEU A 19 13.06 8.90 5.87
C LEU A 19 12.13 9.77 5.04
N ALA A 20 11.40 9.08 4.16
CA ALA A 20 10.25 9.52 3.40
C ALA A 20 10.51 10.53 2.27
N LEU A 21 10.24 10.07 1.04
CA LEU A 21 9.60 10.74 -0.10
C LEU A 21 10.13 10.04 -1.38
N GLY A 22 9.36 9.31 -2.18
CA GLY A 22 7.92 9.31 -2.27
C GLY A 22 7.34 8.04 -2.89
N ALA A 23 6.14 7.73 -2.42
CA ALA A 23 5.11 7.00 -3.14
C ALA A 23 4.75 7.77 -4.43
N GLY A 24 5.66 7.73 -5.40
CA GLY A 24 5.55 8.35 -6.71
C GLY A 24 5.97 7.41 -7.83
N GLN A 25 5.86 6.09 -7.62
CA GLN A 25 6.02 5.13 -8.71
C GLN A 25 4.74 5.14 -9.56
N ALA A 26 4.71 6.17 -10.40
CA ALA A 26 3.81 6.33 -11.51
C ALA A 26 3.88 5.10 -12.44
N VAL A 27 2.73 4.44 -12.57
CA VAL A 27 2.10 4.08 -13.84
C VAL A 27 2.96 3.29 -14.85
N ALA A 28 3.21 2.03 -14.50
CA ALA A 28 2.92 0.88 -15.34
C ALA A 28 2.84 -0.32 -14.39
N ALA A 29 1.85 -0.33 -13.49
CA ALA A 29 1.68 -1.46 -12.60
C ALA A 29 1.36 -2.66 -13.49
N GLY A 30 2.30 -3.60 -13.60
CA GLY A 30 2.01 -4.90 -14.18
C GLY A 30 0.85 -5.53 -13.40
N GLY A 31 0.17 -6.50 -14.03
CA GLY A 31 -0.96 -7.15 -13.37
C GLY A 31 -0.58 -7.72 -12.00
N VAL A 32 0.67 -8.15 -11.84
CA VAL A 32 1.23 -8.67 -10.57
C VAL A 32 1.26 -7.57 -9.52
N GLU A 33 1.82 -6.39 -9.81
CA GLU A 33 1.93 -5.28 -8.87
C GLU A 33 0.56 -4.73 -8.48
N ALA A 34 -0.36 -4.61 -9.43
CA ALA A 34 -1.72 -4.17 -9.18
C ALA A 34 -2.45 -5.14 -8.25
N ALA A 35 -2.41 -6.44 -8.57
CA ALA A 35 -3.02 -7.48 -7.75
C ALA A 35 -2.38 -7.58 -6.35
N ARG A 36 -1.06 -7.42 -6.27
CA ARG A 36 -0.33 -7.35 -4.98
C ARG A 36 -0.81 -6.18 -4.14
N GLY A 37 -0.95 -4.99 -4.74
CA GLY A 37 -1.44 -3.80 -4.06
C GLY A 37 -2.86 -3.99 -3.50
N VAL A 38 -3.77 -4.55 -4.30
CA VAL A 38 -5.13 -4.88 -3.87
C VAL A 38 -5.11 -5.82 -2.67
N MET A 39 -4.39 -6.95 -2.77
CA MET A 39 -4.34 -7.93 -1.69
C MET A 39 -3.70 -7.38 -0.41
N MET A 40 -2.61 -6.61 -0.53
CA MET A 40 -1.99 -5.95 0.61
C MET A 40 -2.97 -4.98 1.29
N ALA A 41 -3.69 -4.18 0.50
CA ALA A 41 -4.67 -3.24 1.04
C ALA A 41 -5.78 -3.97 1.81
N SER A 42 -6.32 -5.07 1.27
CA SER A 42 -7.35 -5.89 1.92
C SER A 42 -6.88 -6.44 3.28
N ILE A 43 -5.70 -7.05 3.33
CA ILE A 43 -5.17 -7.65 4.57
C ILE A 43 -4.84 -6.57 5.62
N ILE A 44 -4.22 -5.47 5.19
CA ILE A 44 -3.89 -4.37 6.12
C ILE A 44 -5.18 -3.71 6.62
N TYR A 45 -6.19 -3.54 5.77
CA TYR A 45 -7.51 -3.04 6.17
C TYR A 45 -8.15 -3.95 7.23
N GLU A 46 -8.18 -5.26 7.03
CA GLU A 46 -8.69 -6.23 8.01
C GLU A 46 -7.94 -6.10 9.34
N LYS A 47 -6.61 -6.09 9.33
CA LYS A 47 -5.81 -5.94 10.57
C LYS A 47 -6.04 -4.61 11.28
N CYS A 48 -6.38 -3.55 10.55
CA CYS A 48 -6.60 -2.22 11.09
C CYS A 48 -8.01 -2.01 11.68
N THR A 49 -9.00 -2.72 11.14
CA THR A 49 -10.43 -2.50 11.43
C THR A 49 -11.10 -3.67 12.13
N GLY A 50 -10.57 -4.89 11.98
CA GLY A 50 -11.22 -6.14 12.37
C GLY A 50 -12.33 -6.59 11.42
N ASP A 51 -12.53 -5.87 10.30
CA ASP A 51 -13.53 -6.19 9.29
C ASP A 51 -12.92 -7.17 8.28
N ILE A 52 -13.47 -8.38 8.24
CA ILE A 52 -13.07 -9.44 7.31
C ILE A 52 -13.63 -9.25 5.90
N GLY A 53 -14.33 -8.14 5.66
CA GLY A 53 -14.94 -7.83 4.39
C GLY A 53 -16.21 -8.63 4.13
N GLN A 54 -16.69 -8.55 2.89
CA GLN A 54 -17.89 -9.26 2.49
C GLN A 54 -17.60 -10.71 2.04
N PRO A 55 -18.61 -11.60 2.08
CA PRO A 55 -18.49 -12.90 1.43
C PRO A 55 -18.07 -12.73 -0.04
N ASN A 56 -17.14 -13.58 -0.49
CA ASN A 56 -16.61 -13.63 -1.85
C ASN A 56 -15.83 -12.38 -2.28
N GLU A 57 -15.37 -11.54 -1.36
CA GLU A 57 -14.62 -10.32 -1.71
C GLU A 57 -13.39 -10.61 -2.58
N LEU A 58 -12.62 -11.67 -2.27
CA LEU A 58 -11.46 -12.07 -3.06
C LEU A 58 -11.84 -12.42 -4.51
N GLU A 59 -12.97 -13.09 -4.71
CA GLU A 59 -13.46 -13.42 -6.06
C GLU A 59 -13.88 -12.16 -6.81
N LEU A 60 -14.50 -11.20 -6.14
CA LEU A 60 -14.86 -9.91 -6.73
C LEU A 60 -13.63 -9.10 -7.08
N GLN A 61 -12.61 -9.09 -6.23
CA GLN A 61 -11.35 -8.40 -6.49
C GLN A 61 -10.61 -9.03 -7.68
N ALA A 62 -10.54 -10.35 -7.74
CA ALA A 62 -9.96 -11.06 -8.88
C ALA A 62 -10.76 -10.78 -10.17
N THR A 63 -12.09 -10.82 -10.11
CA THR A 63 -12.97 -10.52 -11.26
C THR A 63 -12.78 -9.10 -11.77
N ALA A 64 -12.71 -8.13 -10.85
CA ALA A 64 -12.44 -6.74 -11.18
C ALA A 64 -11.10 -6.55 -11.88
N LEU A 65 -10.03 -7.20 -11.39
CA LEU A 65 -8.72 -7.17 -12.04
C LEU A 65 -8.74 -7.84 -13.42
N ARG A 66 -9.50 -8.94 -13.58
CA ARG A 66 -9.73 -9.57 -14.89
C ARG A 66 -10.45 -8.64 -15.87
N MET A 67 -11.47 -7.93 -15.40
CA MET A 67 -12.21 -6.94 -16.21
C MET A 67 -11.34 -5.75 -16.64
N GLN A 68 -10.31 -5.43 -15.86
CA GLN A 68 -9.29 -4.42 -16.20
C GLN A 68 -8.22 -4.93 -17.19
N GLY A 69 -8.29 -6.20 -17.60
CA GLY A 69 -7.39 -6.78 -18.61
C GLY A 69 -6.20 -7.55 -18.04
N PHE A 70 -6.10 -7.72 -16.73
CA PHE A 70 -5.00 -8.50 -16.13
C PHE A 70 -5.18 -10.00 -16.32
N SER A 71 -4.07 -10.72 -16.51
CA SER A 71 -4.10 -12.17 -16.67
C SER A 71 -4.38 -12.87 -15.33
N PHE A 72 -4.92 -14.09 -15.39
CA PHE A 72 -5.13 -14.89 -14.18
C PHE A 72 -3.81 -15.20 -13.47
N ALA A 73 -2.74 -15.48 -14.22
CA ALA A 73 -1.42 -15.75 -13.68
C ALA A 73 -0.89 -14.54 -12.89
N ASP A 74 -1.02 -13.34 -13.46
CA ASP A 74 -0.60 -12.10 -12.79
C ASP A 74 -1.36 -11.87 -11.49
N ILE A 75 -2.68 -12.08 -11.52
CA ILE A 75 -3.53 -11.91 -10.34
C ILE A 75 -3.14 -12.91 -9.25
N GLN A 76 -2.97 -14.18 -9.60
CA GLN A 76 -2.58 -15.22 -8.65
C GLN A 76 -1.21 -14.94 -8.04
N THR A 77 -0.22 -14.58 -8.86
CA THR A 77 1.12 -14.22 -8.40
C THR A 77 1.08 -12.98 -7.50
N GLY A 78 0.37 -11.93 -7.92
CA GLY A 78 0.25 -10.70 -7.15
C GLY A 78 -0.46 -10.92 -5.81
N PHE A 79 -1.55 -11.69 -5.79
CA PHE A 79 -2.26 -12.05 -4.56
C PHE A 79 -1.36 -12.82 -3.60
N SER A 80 -0.65 -13.85 -4.09
CA SER A 80 0.28 -14.62 -3.27
C SER A 80 1.39 -13.73 -2.67
N GLN A 81 2.01 -12.87 -3.49
CA GLN A 81 3.01 -11.91 -3.02
C GLN A 81 2.41 -10.90 -2.03
N GLY A 82 1.17 -10.47 -2.24
CA GLY A 82 0.50 -9.49 -1.38
C GLY A 82 0.28 -10.01 0.02
N VAL A 83 -0.16 -11.27 0.15
CA VAL A 83 -0.25 -11.97 1.45
C VAL A 83 1.12 -12.02 2.13
N GLN A 84 2.14 -12.50 1.41
CA GLN A 84 3.48 -12.64 1.97
C GLN A 84 4.05 -11.30 2.46
N VAL A 85 3.91 -10.24 1.67
CA VAL A 85 4.41 -8.92 2.04
C VAL A 85 3.63 -8.37 3.23
N ALA A 86 2.30 -8.46 3.23
CA ALA A 86 1.49 -7.97 4.35
C ALA A 86 1.82 -8.69 5.66
N GLU A 87 1.92 -10.03 5.65
CA GLU A 87 2.26 -10.82 6.84
C GLU A 87 3.72 -10.64 7.28
N SER A 88 4.67 -10.47 6.37
CA SER A 88 6.06 -10.18 6.73
C SER A 88 6.21 -8.84 7.46
N ARG A 89 5.38 -7.85 7.10
CA ARG A 89 5.38 -6.51 7.70
C ARG A 89 4.58 -6.47 9.01
N TYR A 90 3.44 -7.15 9.03
CA TYR A 90 2.49 -7.12 10.14
C TYR A 90 2.02 -8.55 10.49
N PRO A 91 2.86 -9.34 11.15
CA PRO A 91 2.62 -10.77 11.34
C PRO A 91 1.41 -11.06 12.24
N GLY A 92 0.57 -12.00 11.82
CA GLY A 92 -0.54 -12.51 12.62
C GLY A 92 -1.56 -11.42 12.95
N ARG A 93 -1.75 -11.11 14.24
CA ARG A 93 -2.68 -10.05 14.69
C ARG A 93 -2.01 -8.72 14.98
N ALA A 94 -0.75 -8.54 14.58
CA ALA A 94 -0.05 -7.28 14.77
C ALA A 94 -0.77 -6.15 14.03
N ARG A 95 -1.17 -5.11 14.77
CA ARG A 95 -1.85 -3.95 14.19
C ARG A 95 -0.83 -3.06 13.45
N PRO A 96 -1.09 -2.69 12.18
CA PRO A 96 -0.26 -1.74 11.45
C PRO A 96 -0.25 -0.33 12.09
N PRO A 97 0.78 0.49 11.84
CA PRO A 97 0.80 1.88 12.28
C PRO A 97 -0.31 2.69 11.59
N GLN A 98 -0.76 3.77 12.23
CA GLN A 98 -1.90 4.56 11.79
C GLN A 98 -1.80 5.05 10.34
N ALA A 99 -0.60 5.45 9.90
CA ALA A 99 -0.35 5.87 8.52
C ALA A 99 -0.64 4.74 7.50
N ALA A 100 -0.16 3.53 7.78
CA ALA A 100 -0.41 2.37 6.93
C ALA A 100 -1.89 1.97 6.94
N CYS A 101 -2.57 2.10 8.09
CA CYS A 101 -4.01 1.87 8.18
C CYS A 101 -4.81 2.87 7.33
N ALA A 102 -4.44 4.16 7.35
CA ALA A 102 -5.12 5.19 6.57
C ALA A 102 -4.95 4.96 5.06
N GLU A 103 -3.73 4.64 4.62
CA GLU A 103 -3.43 4.33 3.21
C GLU A 103 -4.17 3.09 2.72
N ALA A 104 -4.10 1.98 3.47
CA ALA A 104 -4.79 0.75 3.11
C ALA A 104 -6.31 0.94 3.09
N THR A 105 -6.87 1.69 4.03
CA THR A 105 -8.32 2.00 4.05
C THR A 105 -8.73 2.80 2.82
N ALA A 106 -7.92 3.78 2.40
CA ALA A 106 -8.20 4.57 1.21
C ALA A 106 -8.14 3.71 -0.07
N LEU A 107 -7.11 2.87 -0.20
CA LEU A 107 -6.94 1.97 -1.33
C LEU A 107 -8.06 0.92 -1.40
N TYR A 108 -8.35 0.27 -0.27
CA TYR A 108 -9.41 -0.72 -0.15
C TYR A 108 -10.77 -0.14 -0.56
N ARG A 109 -11.17 0.98 0.07
CA ARG A 109 -12.46 1.62 -0.25
C ARG A 109 -12.52 2.13 -1.68
N GLY A 110 -11.43 2.68 -2.18
CA GLY A 110 -11.31 3.12 -3.57
C GLY A 110 -11.53 1.95 -4.53
N PHE A 111 -10.88 0.81 -4.27
CA PHE A 111 -11.02 -0.37 -5.11
C PHE A 111 -12.43 -0.97 -5.03
N MET A 112 -12.99 -1.14 -3.83
CA MET A 112 -14.37 -1.64 -3.65
C MET A 112 -15.41 -0.74 -4.31
N LYS A 113 -15.19 0.58 -4.31
CA LYS A 113 -16.01 1.53 -5.08
C LYS A 113 -15.89 1.25 -6.58
N SER A 114 -14.70 1.07 -7.12
CA SER A 114 -14.52 0.70 -8.53
C SER A 114 -15.20 -0.63 -8.88
N ILE A 115 -15.13 -1.63 -8.00
CA ILE A 115 -15.85 -2.91 -8.18
C ILE A 115 -17.35 -2.67 -8.33
N LYS A 116 -17.93 -1.82 -7.47
CA LYS A 116 -19.33 -1.43 -7.56
C LYS A 116 -19.66 -0.69 -8.86
N GLU A 117 -18.79 0.21 -9.31
CA GLU A 117 -18.96 0.95 -10.58
C GLU A 117 -18.83 0.04 -11.81
N MET A 118 -18.09 -1.07 -11.71
CA MET A 118 -18.06 -2.14 -12.73
C MET A 118 -19.33 -3.02 -12.74
N GLY A 119 -20.30 -2.74 -11.86
CA GLY A 119 -21.57 -3.48 -11.78
C GLY A 119 -21.48 -4.80 -11.01
N LEU A 120 -20.39 -5.04 -10.29
CA LEU A 120 -20.22 -6.24 -9.47
C LEU A 120 -20.91 -6.08 -8.11
N PRO A 121 -21.44 -7.17 -7.51
CA PRO A 121 -22.31 -7.11 -6.34
C PRO A 121 -21.53 -6.89 -5.02
N VAL A 122 -21.11 -5.65 -4.79
CA VAL A 122 -20.53 -5.18 -3.51
C VAL A 122 -21.67 -4.77 -2.57
N ARG A 123 -21.59 -5.18 -1.30
CA ARG A 123 -22.58 -4.89 -0.26
C ARG A 123 -22.25 -3.61 0.51
#